data_AF-A0A7X2TNW5-F1
#
_entry.id   AF-A0A7X2TNW5-F1
#
_cell.length_a   1.000
_cell.length_b   1.000
_cell.length_c   1.000
_cell.angle_alpha   90.00
_cell.angle_beta   90.00
_cell.angle_gamma   90.00
#
_symmetry.space_group_name_H-M   'P 1'
#
loop_
_entity.id
_entity.type
_entity.pdbx_description
1 polymer ?
#
loop_
_entity_poly.entity_id
_entity_poly.type
_entity_poly.pdbx_seq_one_letter_code
_entity_poly.pdbx_strand_id
1 'polypeptide(L)'
;MKRMVIIAAICALLTAGGCGSHGVPVARVVTSSPDDGTQSYEMVYEDGKVKKTDKFTPEADTIYQADFTDFSGIIEDNKIAVTLVDTKLTDEDGNEIEPDENIIKFMQWIADNAEHNIYEADFIPLQEKYFALVKLDVNWWDPCVLYMYDTEEQKFSELYKWDHVNVEGVSLPD
;
A
#
# COMPACT_ATOMS: atom_id res chain seq x y z
N MET A 1 -49.88 39.78 40.33
CA MET A 1 -48.82 38.90 40.90
C MET A 1 -48.39 37.87 39.87
N LYS A 2 -47.12 37.93 39.43
CA LYS A 2 -46.28 36.89 38.78
C LYS A 2 -45.17 37.67 38.04
N ARG A 3 -44.11 38.07 38.75
CA ARG A 3 -42.80 37.39 38.86
C ARG A 3 -42.11 37.18 37.51
N MET A 4 -41.17 38.08 37.28
CA MET A 4 -40.02 38.04 36.39
C MET A 4 -39.23 36.72 36.55
N VAL A 5 -38.79 36.12 35.44
CA VAL A 5 -37.71 35.12 35.42
C VAL A 5 -36.84 35.38 34.19
N ILE A 6 -35.58 35.73 34.43
CA ILE A 6 -34.47 35.66 33.48
C ILE A 6 -33.83 34.29 33.69
N ILE A 7 -33.68 33.47 32.64
CA ILE A 7 -32.67 32.40 32.59
C ILE A 7 -32.18 32.31 31.13
N ALA A 8 -30.88 32.56 30.95
CA ALA A 8 -30.13 32.18 29.76
C ALA A 8 -29.68 30.70 29.90
N ALA A 9 -29.69 29.94 28.81
CA ALA A 9 -29.04 28.63 28.75
C ALA A 9 -28.34 28.45 27.41
N ILE A 10 -27.00 28.49 27.48
CA ILE A 10 -26.04 27.99 26.49
C ILE A 10 -26.03 26.46 26.58
N CYS A 11 -26.10 25.76 25.45
CA CYS A 11 -25.66 24.37 25.29
C CYS A 11 -25.13 24.25 23.84
N ALA A 12 -23.81 24.37 23.64
CA ALA A 12 -22.78 23.33 23.78
C ALA A 12 -22.71 22.43 22.53
N LEU A 13 -21.53 22.50 21.90
CA LEU A 13 -21.07 21.68 20.80
C LEU A 13 -21.30 20.19 21.02
N LEU A 14 -21.88 19.53 20.03
CA LEU A 14 -21.69 18.12 19.74
C LEU A 14 -21.65 17.97 18.22
N THR A 15 -20.55 18.39 17.59
CA THR A 15 -20.16 17.74 16.33
C THR A 15 -19.60 16.38 16.75
N ALA A 16 -20.47 15.39 16.86
CA ALA A 16 -20.09 14.01 16.79
C ALA A 16 -19.40 13.82 15.44
N GLY A 17 -18.07 13.92 15.42
CA GLY A 17 -17.28 13.37 14.33
C GLY A 17 -17.61 11.89 14.31
N GLY A 18 -18.42 11.49 13.33
CA GLY A 18 -18.84 10.11 13.17
C GLY A 18 -17.59 9.24 13.14
N CYS A 19 -17.47 8.38 14.14
CA CYS A 19 -16.59 7.23 14.08
C CYS A 19 -17.16 6.32 13.00
N GLY A 20 -16.81 6.60 11.74
CA GLY A 20 -16.95 5.59 10.70
C GLY A 20 -16.13 4.41 11.15
N SER A 21 -16.72 3.22 11.24
CA SER A 21 -15.95 2.01 11.42
C SER A 21 -15.00 1.93 10.22
N HIS A 22 -13.74 2.29 10.42
CA HIS A 22 -12.71 1.93 9.47
C HIS A 22 -12.70 0.40 9.36
N GLY A 23 -12.27 -0.14 8.21
CA GLY A 23 -12.06 -1.57 8.04
C GLY A 23 -11.08 -2.15 9.07
N VAL A 24 -10.73 -3.41 8.92
CA VAL A 24 -9.66 -4.01 9.74
C VAL A 24 -8.32 -3.38 9.30
N PRO A 25 -7.54 -2.77 10.22
CA PRO A 25 -6.22 -2.25 9.87
C PRO A 25 -5.30 -3.41 9.48
N VAL A 26 -4.46 -3.22 8.47
CA VAL A 26 -3.57 -4.27 7.94
C VAL A 26 -2.10 -3.93 7.98
N ALA A 27 -1.76 -2.65 7.80
CA ALA A 27 -0.38 -2.20 7.76
C ALA A 27 -0.30 -0.72 8.11
N ARG A 28 0.78 -0.34 8.79
CA ARG A 28 1.26 1.04 8.81
C ARG A 28 2.33 1.15 7.74
N VAL A 29 2.25 2.15 6.88
CA VAL A 29 3.14 2.33 5.73
C VAL A 29 3.79 3.70 5.82
N VAL A 30 5.09 3.74 5.55
CA VAL A 30 5.83 4.97 5.32
C VAL A 30 6.06 5.09 3.83
N THR A 31 5.60 6.18 3.24
CA THR A 31 5.87 6.52 1.84
C THR A 31 6.67 7.81 1.76
N SER A 32 7.39 8.00 0.66
CA SER A 32 8.05 9.27 0.36
C SER A 32 7.66 9.77 -1.04
N SER A 33 7.64 11.09 -1.19
CA SER A 33 7.55 11.75 -2.49
C SER A 33 8.88 11.56 -3.24
N PRO A 34 8.87 11.03 -4.48
CA PRO A 34 10.08 10.93 -5.29
C PRO A 34 10.70 12.30 -5.61
N ASP A 35 9.89 13.37 -5.62
CA ASP A 35 10.32 14.72 -6.00
C ASP A 35 11.14 15.44 -4.92
N ASP A 36 10.77 15.27 -3.65
CA ASP A 36 11.34 16.05 -2.55
C ASP A 36 11.65 15.24 -1.28
N GLY A 37 11.37 13.93 -1.29
CA GLY A 37 11.60 13.02 -0.17
C GLY A 37 10.66 13.24 1.02
N THR A 38 9.60 14.05 0.88
CA THR A 38 8.65 14.29 1.96
C THR A 38 7.95 13.00 2.34
N GLN A 39 8.06 12.62 3.62
CA GLN A 39 7.48 11.39 4.14
C GLN A 39 6.01 11.56 4.57
N SER A 40 5.20 10.53 4.30
CA SER A 40 3.85 10.36 4.85
C SER A 40 3.79 9.09 5.70
N TYR A 41 2.95 9.10 6.72
CA TYR A 41 2.77 7.99 7.67
C TYR A 41 1.28 7.65 7.75
N GLU A 42 0.90 6.46 7.31
CA GLU A 42 -0.49 6.09 7.11
C GLU A 42 -0.79 4.67 7.59
N MET A 43 -1.96 4.49 8.21
CA MET A 43 -2.57 3.19 8.48
C MET A 43 -3.44 2.81 7.29
N VAL A 44 -3.15 1.68 6.68
CA VAL A 44 -3.91 1.07 5.60
C VAL A 44 -4.89 0.04 6.18
N TYR A 45 -6.08 -0.04 5.58
CA TYR A 45 -7.17 -0.92 5.98
C TYR A 45 -7.55 -1.88 4.85
N GLU A 46 -8.08 -3.06 5.19
CA GLU A 46 -8.56 -4.05 4.21
C GLU A 46 -9.62 -3.52 3.24
N ASP A 47 -10.34 -2.45 3.63
CA ASP A 47 -11.45 -1.89 2.86
C ASP A 47 -11.04 -0.83 1.83
N GLY A 48 -9.75 -0.75 1.49
CA GLY A 48 -9.28 0.18 0.46
C GLY A 48 -9.08 1.61 0.97
N LYS A 49 -9.00 1.81 2.29
CA LYS A 49 -8.87 3.15 2.89
C LYS A 49 -7.56 3.32 3.64
N VAL A 50 -7.18 4.57 3.81
CA VAL A 50 -6.04 4.97 4.65
C VAL A 50 -6.43 6.03 5.68
N LYS A 51 -5.65 6.11 6.75
CA LYS A 51 -5.72 7.17 7.77
C LYS A 51 -4.32 7.60 8.17
N LYS A 52 -4.06 8.91 8.19
CA LYS A 52 -2.78 9.44 8.70
C LYS A 52 -2.52 9.03 10.15
N THR A 53 -1.26 8.74 10.46
CA THR A 53 -0.78 8.39 11.79
C THR A 53 0.28 9.37 12.26
N ASP A 54 0.68 9.24 13.52
CA ASP A 54 1.94 9.82 13.99
C ASP A 54 3.13 9.14 13.28
N LYS A 55 4.27 9.84 13.26
CA LYS A 55 5.53 9.31 12.74
C LYS A 55 5.95 8.07 13.53
N PHE A 56 6.41 7.05 12.82
CA PHE A 56 6.95 5.81 13.39
C PHE A 56 8.20 5.36 12.63
N THR A 57 8.92 4.39 13.19
CA THR A 57 10.00 3.67 12.52
C THR A 57 9.42 2.33 12.03
N PRO A 58 9.53 2.00 10.72
CA PRO A 58 9.07 0.73 10.17
C PRO A 58 9.64 -0.49 10.89
N GLU A 59 8.89 -1.59 10.91
CA GLU A 59 9.39 -2.90 11.37
C GLU A 59 10.20 -3.60 10.28
N ALA A 60 9.79 -3.40 9.03
CA ALA A 60 10.51 -3.83 7.84
C ALA A 60 10.78 -2.61 6.95
N ASP A 61 12.06 -2.32 6.74
CA ASP A 61 12.60 -1.31 5.84
C ASP A 61 13.54 -1.93 4.78
N THR A 62 13.73 -3.26 4.82
CA THR A 62 14.40 -4.00 3.75
C THR A 62 13.44 -4.14 2.56
N ILE A 63 13.82 -3.54 1.44
CA ILE A 63 13.04 -3.52 0.21
C ILE A 63 13.81 -4.28 -0.87
N TYR A 64 13.13 -5.22 -1.52
CA TYR A 64 13.65 -5.93 -2.68
C TYR A 64 12.97 -5.43 -3.94
N GLN A 65 13.75 -4.90 -4.87
CA GLN A 65 13.24 -4.36 -6.12
C GLN A 65 13.25 -5.45 -7.20
N ALA A 66 12.11 -5.66 -7.87
CA ALA A 66 12.06 -6.49 -9.07
C ALA A 66 12.49 -5.72 -10.31
N ASP A 67 13.13 -6.41 -11.25
CA ASP A 67 13.47 -5.81 -12.55
C ASP A 67 12.19 -5.60 -13.36
N PHE A 68 12.01 -4.43 -13.97
CA PHE A 68 10.84 -4.14 -14.80
C PHE A 68 10.70 -5.13 -15.97
N THR A 69 11.81 -5.72 -16.43
CA THR A 69 11.81 -6.73 -17.49
C THR A 69 11.29 -8.08 -17.05
N ASP A 70 11.09 -8.31 -15.74
CA ASP A 70 10.45 -9.50 -15.19
C ASP A 70 8.95 -9.54 -15.50
N PHE A 71 8.36 -8.39 -15.85
CA PHE A 71 6.95 -8.26 -16.20
C PHE A 71 6.79 -7.84 -17.66
N SER A 72 6.14 -8.69 -18.46
CA SER A 72 5.85 -8.41 -19.86
C SER A 72 4.36 -8.16 -20.06
N GLY A 73 4.00 -6.92 -20.38
CA GLY A 73 2.62 -6.56 -20.69
C GLY A 73 2.34 -6.57 -22.19
N ILE A 74 1.24 -7.20 -22.58
CA ILE A 74 0.71 -7.20 -23.95
C ILE A 74 -0.76 -6.76 -23.95
N ILE A 75 -1.22 -6.20 -25.07
CA ILE A 75 -2.64 -5.85 -25.23
C ILE A 75 -3.38 -7.07 -25.79
N GLU A 76 -4.29 -7.63 -24.99
CA GLU A 76 -5.20 -8.71 -25.37
C GLU A 76 -6.65 -8.28 -25.08
N ASP A 77 -7.55 -8.42 -26.06
CA ASP A 77 -8.97 -8.06 -25.92
C ASP A 77 -9.24 -6.65 -25.34
N ASN A 78 -8.44 -5.66 -25.76
CA ASN A 78 -8.44 -4.27 -25.27
C ASN A 78 -8.11 -4.11 -23.78
N LYS A 79 -7.44 -5.09 -23.18
CA LYS A 79 -6.90 -5.02 -21.82
C LYS A 79 -5.40 -5.29 -21.86
N ILE A 80 -4.68 -4.80 -20.85
CA ILE A 80 -3.31 -5.25 -20.62
C ILE A 80 -3.37 -6.60 -19.93
N ALA A 81 -2.67 -7.58 -20.48
CA ALA A 81 -2.36 -8.84 -19.83
C ALA A 81 -0.87 -8.84 -19.50
N VAL A 82 -0.53 -8.96 -18.22
CA VAL A 82 0.86 -9.01 -17.76
C VAL A 82 1.27 -10.47 -17.54
N THR A 83 2.47 -10.82 -18.01
CA THR A 83 3.09 -12.13 -17.83
C THR A 83 4.36 -11.97 -17.01
N LEU A 84 4.53 -12.80 -15.99
CA LEU A 84 5.81 -12.94 -15.28
C LEU A 84 6.78 -13.76 -16.16
N VAL A 85 7.91 -13.17 -16.53
CA VAL A 85 8.92 -13.78 -17.42
C VAL A 85 10.19 -14.18 -16.70
N ASP A 86 10.50 -13.54 -15.57
CA ASP A 86 11.64 -13.85 -14.71
C ASP A 86 11.31 -13.45 -13.27
N THR A 87 12.17 -13.78 -12.31
CA THR A 87 11.95 -13.49 -10.88
C THR A 87 13.21 -12.96 -10.22
N LYS A 88 13.83 -11.94 -10.83
CA LYS A 88 15.04 -11.33 -10.29
C LYS A 88 14.66 -10.27 -9.27
N LEU A 89 15.34 -10.29 -8.14
CA LEU A 89 15.22 -9.27 -7.12
C LEU A 89 16.60 -8.70 -6.82
N THR A 90 16.65 -7.41 -6.51
CA THR A 90 17.86 -6.76 -5.99
C THR A 90 17.60 -6.13 -4.63
N ASP A 91 18.59 -6.18 -3.74
CA ASP A 91 18.57 -5.43 -2.49
C ASP A 91 18.92 -3.94 -2.69
N GLU A 92 18.93 -3.17 -1.61
CA GLU A 92 19.26 -1.73 -1.61
C GLU A 92 20.67 -1.39 -2.11
N ASP A 93 21.60 -2.34 -2.01
CA ASP A 93 22.97 -2.21 -2.49
C ASP A 93 23.11 -2.59 -3.98
N GLY A 94 22.01 -3.05 -4.60
CA GLY A 94 21.95 -3.52 -5.99
C GLY A 94 22.48 -4.93 -6.18
N ASN A 95 22.60 -5.73 -5.13
CA ASN A 95 22.97 -7.14 -5.25
C ASN A 95 21.75 -7.97 -5.61
N GLU A 96 21.91 -8.88 -6.58
CA GLU A 96 20.88 -9.87 -6.91
C GLU A 96 20.66 -10.83 -5.74
N ILE A 97 19.40 -11.06 -5.39
CA ILE A 97 18.96 -12.00 -4.36
C ILE A 97 18.04 -13.04 -4.97
N GLU A 98 18.16 -14.28 -4.51
CA GLU A 98 17.27 -15.37 -4.91
C GLU A 98 15.95 -15.25 -4.14
N PRO A 99 14.80 -15.03 -4.81
CA PRO A 99 13.52 -14.94 -4.13
C PRO A 99 13.10 -16.28 -3.55
N ASP A 100 12.43 -16.24 -2.39
CA ASP A 100 11.78 -17.43 -1.85
C ASP A 100 10.49 -17.79 -2.63
N GLU A 101 9.95 -18.99 -2.37
CA GLU A 101 8.74 -19.48 -3.05
C GLU A 101 7.51 -18.58 -2.82
N ASN A 102 7.42 -17.87 -1.70
CA ASN A 102 6.30 -17.00 -1.39
C ASN A 102 6.38 -15.69 -2.18
N ILE A 103 7.58 -15.11 -2.32
CA ILE A 103 7.77 -13.94 -3.19
C ILE A 103 7.49 -14.30 -4.64
N ILE A 104 7.96 -15.46 -5.13
CA ILE A 104 7.67 -15.91 -6.50
C ILE A 104 6.16 -16.06 -6.72
N LYS A 105 5.43 -16.70 -5.79
CA LYS A 105 3.95 -16.79 -5.86
C LYS A 105 3.30 -15.42 -5.89
N PHE A 106 3.83 -14.49 -5.11
CA PHE A 106 3.28 -13.14 -5.03
C PHE A 106 3.56 -12.33 -6.29
N MET A 107 4.76 -12.39 -6.86
CA MET A 107 5.10 -11.83 -8.18
C MET A 107 4.16 -12.36 -9.25
N GLN A 108 3.91 -13.68 -9.28
CA GLN A 108 2.99 -14.29 -10.23
C GLN A 108 1.57 -13.76 -10.05
N TRP A 109 1.07 -13.71 -8.81
CA TRP A 109 -0.27 -13.20 -8.54
C TRP A 109 -0.41 -11.72 -8.95
N ILE A 110 0.61 -10.89 -8.70
CA ILE A 110 0.63 -9.49 -9.13
C ILE A 110 0.55 -9.41 -10.67
N ALA A 111 1.35 -10.20 -11.40
CA ALA A 111 1.29 -10.24 -12.85
C ALA A 111 -0.12 -10.64 -13.35
N ASP A 112 -0.74 -11.65 -12.74
CA ASP A 112 -2.06 -12.13 -13.13
C ASP A 112 -3.19 -11.11 -12.88
N ASN A 113 -2.99 -10.14 -11.98
CA ASN A 113 -4.03 -9.19 -11.54
C ASN A 113 -3.74 -7.73 -11.89
N ALA A 114 -2.55 -7.40 -12.40
CA ALA A 114 -2.22 -6.05 -12.81
C ALA A 114 -3.06 -5.63 -14.03
N GLU A 115 -3.77 -4.50 -13.92
CA GLU A 115 -4.61 -3.97 -15.00
C GLU A 115 -3.81 -3.10 -16.02
N HIS A 116 -2.53 -2.87 -15.74
CA HIS A 116 -1.63 -2.02 -16.51
C HIS A 116 -0.22 -2.62 -16.52
N ASN A 117 0.63 -2.12 -17.42
CA ASN A 117 2.05 -2.52 -17.44
C ASN A 117 2.68 -2.18 -16.09
N ILE A 118 3.48 -3.10 -15.57
CA ILE A 118 4.26 -2.88 -14.36
C ILE A 118 5.59 -2.25 -14.78
N TYR A 119 5.91 -1.10 -14.19
CA TYR A 119 7.18 -0.42 -14.41
C TYR A 119 8.18 -0.69 -13.28
N GLU A 120 7.70 -0.87 -12.06
CA GLU A 120 8.53 -1.10 -10.87
C GLU A 120 7.70 -1.85 -9.83
N ALA A 121 8.33 -2.75 -9.08
CA ALA A 121 7.69 -3.45 -7.97
C ALA A 121 8.67 -3.64 -6.82
N ASP A 122 8.32 -3.07 -5.67
CA ASP A 122 9.10 -3.09 -4.44
C ASP A 122 8.47 -4.07 -3.45
N PHE A 123 9.16 -5.17 -3.17
CA PHE A 123 8.70 -6.24 -2.26
C PHE A 123 9.27 -6.06 -0.85
N ILE A 124 8.40 -6.23 0.14
CA ILE A 124 8.71 -5.99 1.55
C ILE A 124 8.21 -7.16 2.39
N PRO A 125 9.07 -8.16 2.69
CA PRO A 125 8.72 -9.24 3.60
C PRO A 125 8.63 -8.73 5.04
N LEU A 126 7.56 -9.08 5.74
CA LEU A 126 7.35 -8.78 7.15
C LEU A 126 6.64 -9.95 7.84
N GLN A 127 7.41 -10.81 8.49
CA GLN A 127 6.92 -12.03 9.17
C GLN A 127 6.13 -12.92 8.18
N GLU A 128 4.91 -13.33 8.51
CA GLU A 128 4.01 -14.14 7.66
C GLU A 128 3.17 -13.29 6.68
N LYS A 129 3.59 -12.05 6.43
CA LYS A 129 2.98 -11.17 5.45
C LYS A 129 4.04 -10.61 4.52
N TYR A 130 3.72 -10.57 3.23
CA TYR A 130 4.54 -9.93 2.22
C TYR A 130 3.75 -8.75 1.66
N PHE A 131 4.40 -7.61 1.52
CA PHE A 131 3.82 -6.43 0.89
C PHE A 131 4.54 -6.15 -0.43
N ALA A 132 3.84 -5.53 -1.37
CA ALA A 132 4.45 -5.05 -2.59
C ALA A 132 3.87 -3.69 -2.98
N LEU A 133 4.71 -2.67 -3.18
CA LEU A 133 4.29 -1.44 -3.84
C LEU A 133 4.62 -1.57 -5.33
N VAL A 134 3.59 -1.58 -6.16
CA VAL A 134 3.72 -1.78 -7.62
C VAL A 134 3.36 -0.49 -8.34
N LYS A 135 4.31 0.06 -9.09
CA LYS A 135 4.13 1.24 -9.93
C LYS A 135 3.71 0.81 -11.33
N LEU A 136 2.61 1.38 -11.79
CA LEU A 136 2.00 1.01 -13.06
C LEU A 136 2.23 2.11 -14.11
N ASP A 137 2.57 1.73 -15.33
CA ASP A 137 2.68 2.66 -16.45
C ASP A 137 1.28 2.98 -17.01
N VAL A 138 0.80 4.17 -16.65
CA VAL A 138 -0.48 4.73 -17.11
C VAL A 138 -0.29 6.09 -17.77
N ASN A 139 0.62 6.15 -18.75
CA ASN A 139 0.83 7.29 -19.66
C ASN A 139 1.21 8.61 -18.95
N TRP A 140 0.25 9.34 -18.37
CA TRP A 140 0.46 10.63 -17.66
C TRP A 140 0.22 10.55 -16.15
N TRP A 141 -0.03 9.35 -15.62
CA TRP A 141 -0.28 9.06 -14.22
C TRP A 141 0.69 7.96 -13.78
N ASP A 142 1.11 7.99 -12.52
CA ASP A 142 2.03 7.01 -11.93
C ASP A 142 1.36 6.35 -10.72
N PRO A 143 0.28 5.56 -10.93
CA PRO A 143 -0.42 4.93 -9.83
C PRO A 143 0.45 3.86 -9.18
N CYS A 144 0.58 3.95 -7.86
CA CYS A 144 1.30 2.98 -7.03
C CYS A 144 0.29 2.17 -6.23
N VAL A 145 0.20 0.87 -6.49
CA VAL A 145 -0.74 -0.03 -5.83
C VAL A 145 -0.02 -0.85 -4.77
N LEU A 146 -0.54 -0.82 -3.54
CA LEU A 146 -0.08 -1.68 -2.47
C LEU A 146 -0.84 -3.00 -2.49
N TYR A 147 -0.11 -4.09 -2.62
CA TYR A 147 -0.62 -5.43 -2.44
C TYR A 147 -0.11 -6.04 -1.14
N MET A 148 -0.83 -7.06 -0.67
CA MET A 148 -0.41 -7.92 0.43
C MET A 148 -0.65 -9.38 0.08
N TYR A 149 0.26 -10.24 0.52
CA TYR A 149 0.09 -11.68 0.60
C TYR A 149 0.25 -12.14 2.05
N ASP A 150 -0.81 -12.73 2.60
CA ASP A 150 -0.81 -13.39 3.90
C ASP A 150 -0.53 -14.89 3.72
N THR A 151 0.60 -15.36 4.24
CA THR A 151 1.01 -16.77 4.08
C THR A 151 0.24 -17.73 4.99
N GLU A 152 -0.27 -17.26 6.13
CA GLU A 152 -1.09 -18.09 7.02
C GLU A 152 -2.47 -18.36 6.42
N GLU A 153 -3.09 -17.32 5.85
CA GLU A 153 -4.43 -17.42 5.23
C GLU A 153 -4.38 -17.83 3.75
N GLN A 154 -3.20 -17.86 3.13
CA GLN A 154 -3.02 -18.04 1.68
C GLN A 154 -3.85 -17.03 0.88
N LYS A 155 -3.88 -15.77 1.34
CA LYS A 155 -4.75 -14.70 0.83
C LYS A 155 -3.94 -13.57 0.22
N PHE A 156 -4.22 -13.25 -1.03
CA PHE A 156 -3.71 -12.07 -1.71
C PHE A 156 -4.75 -10.96 -1.68
N SER A 157 -4.32 -9.70 -1.58
CA SER A 157 -5.22 -8.56 -1.53
C SER A 157 -4.58 -7.31 -2.13
N GLU A 158 -5.35 -6.58 -2.93
CA GLU A 158 -5.10 -5.16 -3.21
C GLU A 158 -5.57 -4.34 -2.02
N LEU A 159 -4.68 -3.51 -1.46
CA LEU A 159 -4.95 -2.76 -0.23
C LEU A 159 -5.26 -1.30 -0.47
N TYR A 160 -4.44 -0.60 -1.26
CA TYR A 160 -4.61 0.83 -1.49
C TYR A 160 -3.84 1.30 -2.72
N LYS A 161 -4.25 2.45 -3.28
CA LYS A 161 -3.59 3.10 -4.40
C LYS A 161 -3.19 4.53 -4.03
N TRP A 162 -1.89 4.81 -4.13
CA TRP A 162 -1.34 6.16 -4.14
C TRP A 162 -1.06 6.61 -5.59
N ASP A 163 -0.64 7.86 -5.71
CA ASP A 163 -0.11 8.41 -6.96
C ASP A 163 1.30 8.92 -6.67
N HIS A 164 2.26 8.47 -7.47
CA HIS A 164 3.65 8.91 -7.48
C HIS A 164 4.34 8.91 -6.10
N VAL A 165 4.51 7.73 -5.51
CA VAL A 165 5.21 7.54 -4.23
C VAL A 165 6.24 6.43 -4.28
N ASN A 166 7.27 6.54 -3.45
CA ASN A 166 8.12 5.42 -3.05
C ASN A 166 7.63 4.86 -1.71
N VAL A 167 7.87 3.58 -1.47
CA VAL A 167 7.70 2.98 -0.14
C VAL A 167 9.03 2.99 0.59
N GLU A 168 8.99 3.33 1.87
CA GLU A 168 10.18 3.38 2.75
C GLU A 168 10.15 2.30 3.83
N GLY A 169 9.02 1.60 3.98
CA GLY A 169 8.87 0.50 4.90
C GLY A 169 7.46 0.34 5.43
N VAL A 170 7.25 -0.78 6.13
CA VAL A 170 5.96 -1.21 6.67
C VAL A 170 6.09 -1.73 8.10
N SER A 171 4.99 -1.63 8.85
CA SER A 171 4.81 -2.25 10.16
C SER A 171 3.43 -2.89 10.25
N LEU A 172 3.28 -3.92 11.08
CA LEU A 172 1.94 -4.40 11.42
C LEU A 172 1.22 -3.35 12.29
N PRO A 173 -0.13 -3.34 12.29
CA PRO A 173 -0.90 -2.55 13.25
C PRO A 173 -0.62 -3.00 14.69
N ASP A 174 -0.69 -2.07 15.65
CA ASP A 174 -0.56 -2.36 17.09
C ASP A 174 -1.76 -3.12 17.67
#